data_AF-Q9BS10-F1
#
_entry.id   AF-Q9BS10-F1
#
_cell.length_a   1.000
_cell.length_b   1.000
_cell.length_c   1.000
_cell.angle_alpha   90.00
_cell.angle_beta   90.00
_cell.angle_gamma   90.00
#
_symmetry.space_group_name_H-M   'P 1'
#
loop_
_entity.id
_entity.type
_entity.pdbx_description
1 polymer ?
#
loop_
_entity_poly.entity_id
_entity_poly.type
_entity_poly.pdbx_seq_one_letter_code
_entity_poly.pdbx_strand_id
1 'polypeptide(L)' 'LTPEEEEILNKKRSKKIQKKYDERKKNAKISSLLEEQFQQGKLLACIASRPGQCGRADGYVLEGKELEFYLRKIKARKGK' A
#
# COMPACT_ATOMS: atom_id res chain seq x y z
N LEU A 1 5.35 12.24 12.71
CA LEU A 1 5.78 10.88 13.08
C LEU A 1 5.87 10.86 14.58
N THR A 2 5.36 9.82 15.23
CA THR A 2 5.56 9.68 16.68
C THR A 2 7.05 9.41 16.93
N PRO A 3 7.58 9.76 18.12
CA PRO A 3 8.98 9.48 18.47
C PRO A 3 9.34 7.99 18.32
N GLU A 4 8.37 7.10 18.53
CA GLU A 4 8.51 5.65 18.35
C GLU A 4 8.71 5.25 16.87
N GLU A 5 7.99 5.89 15.93
CA GLU A 5 8.13 5.65 14.50
C GLU A 5 9.49 6.11 13.97
N GLU A 6 9.99 7.24 14.48
CA GLU A 6 11.32 7.77 14.13
C GLU A 6 12.43 6.84 14.63
N GLU A 7 12.27 6.26 15.82
CA GLU A 7 13.24 5.30 16.36
C GLU A 7 13.29 4.01 15.54
N ILE A 8 12.14 3.51 15.06
CA ILE A 8 12.08 2.32 14.19
C ILE A 8 12.78 2.57 12.84
N LEU A 9 12.57 3.76 12.24
CA LEU A 9 13.19 4.13 10.97
C LEU A 9 14.71 4.30 11.09
N ASN A 10 15.16 5.02 12.12
CA ASN A 10 16.56 5.44 12.27
C ASN A 10 17.39 4.53 13.18
N LYS A 11 16.84 3.40 13.63
CA LYS A 11 17.56 2.42 14.44
C LYS A 11 18.89 2.03 13.79
N LYS A 12 19.98 2.10 14.54
CA LYS A 12 21.30 1.65 14.10
C LYS A 12 21.24 0.16 13.72
N ARG A 13 21.54 -0.15 12.46
CA ARG A 13 21.50 -1.53 11.92
C ARG A 13 22.91 -2.07 11.70
N SER A 14 23.06 -3.39 11.72
CA SER A 14 24.34 -4.03 11.40
C SER A 14 24.69 -3.85 9.91
N LYS A 15 25.98 -3.89 9.56
CA LYS A 15 26.46 -3.70 8.17
C LYS A 15 25.77 -4.63 7.16
N LYS A 16 25.51 -5.89 7.56
CA LYS A 16 24.79 -6.88 6.74
C LYS A 16 23.35 -6.47 6.46
N ILE A 17 22.67 -5.91 7.44
CA ILE A 17 21.27 -5.45 7.31
C ILE A 17 21.23 -4.17 6.47
N GLN A 18 22.16 -3.24 6.67
CA GLN A 18 22.24 -2.02 5.87
C GLN A 18 22.37 -2.33 4.38
N LYS A 19 23.29 -3.23 4.02
CA LYS A 19 23.45 -3.70 2.63
C LYS A 19 22.15 -4.25 2.03
N LYS A 20 21.38 -5.04 2.80
CA LYS A 20 20.06 -5.56 2.36
C LYS A 20 19.05 -4.44 2.09
N TYR A 21 19.03 -3.41 2.94
CA TYR A 21 18.13 -2.26 2.72
C TYR A 21 18.53 -1.46 1.50
N ASP A 22 19.84 -1.23 1.30
CA ASP A 22 20.34 -0.47 0.15
C ASP A 22 20.06 -1.22 -1.17
N GLU A 23 20.13 -2.56 -1.16
CA GLU A 23 19.71 -3.40 -2.29
C GLU A 23 18.20 -3.29 -2.56
N ARG A 24 17.36 -3.34 -1.52
CA ARG A 24 15.90 -3.22 -1.66
C ARG A 24 15.45 -1.83 -2.13
N LYS A 25 16.11 -0.77 -1.64
CA LYS A 25 15.79 0.63 -2.00
C LYS A 25 15.80 0.88 -3.51
N LYS A 26 16.64 0.17 -4.26
CA LYS A 26 16.73 0.31 -5.73
C LYS A 26 15.40 0.04 -6.43
N ASN A 27 14.63 -0.92 -5.93
CA ASN A 27 13.34 -1.33 -6.51
C ASN A 27 12.14 -0.92 -5.64
N ALA A 28 12.35 -0.10 -4.62
CA ALA A 28 11.32 0.26 -3.65
C ALA A 28 10.45 1.45 -4.08
N LYS A 29 10.51 1.87 -5.35
CA LYS A 29 9.70 2.99 -5.83
C LYS A 29 8.23 2.57 -5.88
N ILE A 30 7.40 3.25 -5.11
CA ILE A 30 5.96 3.03 -5.05
C ILE A 30 5.29 3.98 -6.06
N SER A 31 4.12 3.59 -6.58
CA SER A 31 3.30 4.47 -7.42
C SER A 31 2.76 5.63 -6.60
N SER A 32 2.74 6.85 -7.16
CA SER A 32 2.26 8.05 -6.46
C SER A 32 0.81 7.91 -5.97
N LEU A 33 -0.04 7.23 -6.74
CA LEU A 33 -1.44 6.98 -6.36
C LEU A 33 -1.56 6.10 -5.11
N LEU A 34 -0.62 5.19 -4.90
CA LEU A 34 -0.58 4.37 -3.68
C LEU A 34 -0.02 5.17 -2.51
N GLU A 35 1.00 6.02 -2.74
CA GLU A 35 1.54 6.92 -1.70
C GLU A 35 0.45 7.83 -1.11
N GLU A 36 -0.40 8.41 -1.96
CA GLU A 36 -1.56 9.21 -1.53
C GLU A 36 -2.52 8.41 -0.62
N GLN A 37 -2.80 7.14 -0.96
CA GLN A 37 -3.66 6.28 -0.14
C GLN A 37 -3.02 5.89 1.19
N PHE A 38 -1.71 5.65 1.21
CA PHE A 38 -0.97 5.38 2.44
C PHE A 38 -1.00 6.58 3.37
N GLN A 39 -0.86 7.80 2.85
CA GLN A 39 -0.99 9.03 3.64
C GLN A 39 -2.40 9.21 4.21
N GLN A 40 -3.43 8.80 3.45
CA GLN A 40 -4.82 8.83 3.92
C GLN A 40 -5.12 7.75 4.98
N GLY A 41 -4.29 6.70 5.07
CA GLY A 41 -4.53 5.53 5.93
C GLY A 41 -5.68 4.64 5.45
N LYS A 42 -6.08 4.74 4.17
CA LYS A 42 -7.16 3.95 3.57
C LYS A 42 -6.76 3.46 2.19
N LEU A 43 -6.74 2.14 2.01
CA LEU A 43 -6.36 1.48 0.75
C LEU A 43 -7.60 0.93 0.04
N LEU A 44 -7.59 0.99 -1.30
CA LEU A 44 -8.59 0.31 -2.12
C LEU A 44 -8.12 -1.12 -2.43
N ALA A 45 -9.02 -2.09 -2.24
CA ALA A 45 -8.74 -3.51 -2.45
C ALA A 45 -9.94 -4.21 -3.11
N CYS A 46 -9.68 -5.31 -3.81
CA CYS A 46 -10.70 -6.21 -4.33
C CYS A 46 -10.81 -7.45 -3.46
N ILE A 47 -12.02 -7.81 -3.03
CA ILE A 47 -12.27 -9.10 -2.37
C ILE A 47 -12.28 -10.19 -3.44
N ALA A 48 -11.35 -11.12 -3.34
CA ALA A 48 -11.18 -12.22 -4.30
C ALA A 48 -11.81 -13.54 -3.80
N SER A 49 -12.10 -13.64 -2.50
CA SER A 49 -12.80 -14.80 -1.93
C SER A 49 -14.31 -14.75 -2.18
N ARG A 50 -15.00 -15.87 -1.87
CA ARG A 50 -16.47 -15.95 -1.82
C ARG A 50 -16.92 -16.10 -0.36
N PRO A 51 -17.15 -14.99 0.37
CA PRO A 51 -17.31 -15.04 1.82
C PRO A 51 -18.48 -15.91 2.30
N GLY A 52 -19.57 -15.98 1.53
CA GLY A 52 -20.72 -16.81 1.88
C GLY A 52 -20.45 -18.32 1.85
N GLN A 53 -19.41 -18.77 1.13
CA GLN A 53 -19.01 -20.17 1.09
C GLN A 53 -17.78 -20.44 1.95
N CYS A 54 -16.82 -19.52 1.95
CA CYS A 54 -15.54 -19.68 2.62
C CYS A 54 -15.53 -19.18 4.07
N GLY A 55 -16.51 -18.36 4.48
CA GLY A 55 -16.55 -17.69 5.80
C GLY A 55 -15.48 -16.62 5.98
N ARG A 56 -14.79 -16.21 4.92
CA ARG A 56 -13.67 -15.23 4.96
C ARG A 56 -13.72 -14.26 3.78
N ALA A 57 -13.29 -13.03 4.03
CA ALA A 57 -13.18 -11.95 3.04
C ALA A 57 -11.70 -11.64 2.77
N ASP A 58 -11.09 -12.47 1.92
CA ASP A 58 -9.69 -12.34 1.52
C ASP A 58 -9.62 -11.67 0.14
N GLY A 59 -8.56 -10.89 -0.10
CA GLY A 59 -8.45 -10.05 -1.29
C GLY A 59 -7.04 -9.54 -1.54
N TYR A 60 -6.92 -8.68 -2.54
CA TYR A 60 -5.66 -8.03 -2.92
C TYR A 60 -5.84 -6.53 -3.10
N VAL A 61 -4.75 -5.78 -2.90
CA VAL A 61 -4.71 -4.32 -3.06
C VAL A 61 -4.71 -3.97 -4.54
N LEU A 62 -5.47 -2.94 -4.92
CA LEU A 62 -5.51 -2.47 -6.31
C LEU A 62 -4.22 -1.71 -6.64
N GLU A 63 -3.58 -2.09 -7.76
CA GLU A 63 -2.35 -1.47 -8.22
C GLU A 63 -2.44 -1.03 -9.70
N GLY A 64 -1.56 -0.12 -10.10
CA GLY A 64 -1.38 0.29 -11.50
C GLY A 64 -2.68 0.68 -12.23
N LYS A 65 -2.90 0.09 -13.41
CA LYS A 65 -4.05 0.38 -14.29
C LYS A 65 -5.40 0.06 -13.65
N GLU A 66 -5.45 -0.96 -12.80
CA GLU A 66 -6.68 -1.35 -12.13
C GLU A 66 -7.11 -0.29 -11.14
N LEU A 67 -6.15 0.23 -10.36
CA LEU A 67 -6.39 1.33 -9.43
C LEU A 67 -6.90 2.59 -10.16
N GLU A 68 -6.26 2.95 -11.27
CA GLU A 68 -6.68 4.10 -12.09
C GLU A 68 -8.11 3.97 -12.60
N PHE A 69 -8.48 2.78 -13.09
CA PHE A 69 -9.81 2.51 -13.62
C PHE A 69 -10.89 2.72 -12.54
N TYR A 70 -10.70 2.15 -11.36
CA TYR A 70 -11.67 2.27 -10.27
C TYR A 70 -11.71 3.68 -9.68
N LEU A 71 -10.57 4.37 -9.57
CA LEU A 71 -10.51 5.77 -9.14
C LEU A 71 -11.35 6.67 -10.04
N ARG A 72 -11.26 6.49 -11.37
CA ARG A 72 -12.06 7.25 -12.33
C ARG A 72 -13.56 7.02 -12.11
N LYS A 73 -13.96 5.78 -11.90
CA LYS A 73 -15.36 5.38 -11.67
C LYS A 73 -15.91 5.95 -10.36
N ILE A 74 -15.13 5.91 -9.28
CA ILE A 74 -15.53 6.46 -7.97
C ILE A 74 -15.71 7.98 -8.05
N LYS A 75 -14.75 8.70 -8.66
CA LYS A 75 -14.83 10.16 -8.83
C LYS A 75 -16.07 10.56 -9.65
N ALA A 76 -16.34 9.88 -10.77
CA ALA A 76 -17.50 10.16 -11.61
C ALA A 76 -18.84 9.93 -10.89
N ARG A 77 -18.92 8.95 -9.99
CA ARG A 77 -20.13 8.68 -9.19
C ARG A 77 -20.35 9.71 -8.09
N LYS A 78 -19.28 10.27 -7.51
CA LYS A 78 -19.36 11.25 -6.42
C LYS A 78 -19.68 12.68 -6.90
N GLY A 79 -19.43 12.97 -8.18
CA GLY A 79 -19.77 14.25 -8.81
C GLY A 79 -21.18 14.35 -9.37
N LYS A 80 -22.00 13.30 -9.21
CA LYS A 80 -23.46 13.34 -9.36
C LYS A 80 -24.09 13.45 -7.99
#